data_AF-A0A2D4SL81-F1
#
_entry.id   AF-A0A2D4SL81-F1
#
_cell.length_a   1.000
_cell.length_b   1.000
_cell.length_c   1.000
_cell.angle_alpha   90.00
_cell.angle_beta   90.00
_cell.angle_gamma   90.00
#
_symmetry.space_group_name_H-M   'P 1'
#
loop_
_entity.id
_entity.type
_entity.pdbx_description
1 polymer ?
#
loop_
_entity_poly.entity_id
_entity_poly.type
_entity_poly.pdbx_seq_one_letter_code
_entity_poly.pdbx_strand_id
1 'polypeptide(L)'
;MTTKSLRNNRFSVSGSNLLHNLQPEQHVPAVETSTPKESQQHTLSSGHKLTIDFEESIIDVQTPQGSPAVHISLTEEGPVVEVAGARLSLKSPKDIDVSCENFSVQTEKDLYMNANGGIIIESTQELELNCEVDVHIRAKVIWLN
;
A
#
# COMPACT_ATOMS: atom_id res chain seq x y z
N MET A 1 -34.43 42.84 -19.47
CA MET A 1 -34.57 43.42 -20.82
C MET A 1 -33.77 44.70 -20.87
N THR A 2 -32.58 44.68 -21.50
CA THR A 2 -31.78 45.89 -21.72
C THR A 2 -31.01 45.70 -23.02
N THR A 3 -31.56 46.24 -24.10
CA THR A 3 -31.01 46.21 -25.47
C THR A 3 -29.92 47.27 -25.61
N LYS A 4 -28.68 46.88 -25.90
CA LYS A 4 -27.60 47.82 -26.23
C LYS A 4 -27.13 47.61 -27.67
N SER A 5 -27.41 48.64 -28.45
CA SER A 5 -27.15 48.90 -29.86
C SER A 5 -25.85 48.34 -30.44
N LEU A 6 -26.01 47.71 -31.61
CA LEU A 6 -24.99 47.39 -32.60
C LEU A 6 -24.29 48.66 -33.11
N ARG A 7 -22.97 48.61 -33.29
CA ARG A 7 -22.23 49.54 -34.14
C ARG A 7 -21.37 48.75 -35.13
N ASN A 8 -21.56 49.12 -36.38
CA ASN A 8 -20.98 48.56 -37.59
C ASN A 8 -19.45 48.69 -37.61
N ASN A 9 -18.76 47.59 -37.91
CA ASN A 9 -17.40 47.62 -38.47
C ASN A 9 -17.45 46.95 -39.84
N ARG A 10 -17.66 47.76 -40.89
CA ARG A 10 -17.51 47.36 -42.29
C ARG A 10 -16.04 47.57 -42.65
N PHE A 11 -15.24 46.51 -42.56
CA PHE A 11 -13.94 46.47 -43.23
C PHE A 11 -14.13 45.81 -44.60
N SER A 12 -13.86 46.59 -45.65
CA SER A 12 -13.80 46.14 -47.03
C SER A 12 -12.61 45.19 -47.18
N VAL A 13 -12.87 43.91 -47.40
CA VAL A 13 -11.83 42.93 -47.74
C VAL A 13 -11.68 42.96 -49.27
N SER A 14 -10.62 43.61 -49.75
CA SER A 14 -10.20 43.59 -51.15
C SER A 14 -9.54 42.24 -51.45
N GLY A 15 -10.18 41.45 -52.32
CA GLY A 15 -9.78 40.08 -52.66
C GLY A 15 -8.66 40.00 -53.70
N SER A 16 -7.42 40.31 -53.33
CA SER A 16 -6.29 40.21 -54.26
C SER A 16 -4.92 39.87 -53.65
N ASN A 17 -4.85 39.43 -52.38
CA ASN A 17 -3.56 39.18 -51.70
C ASN A 17 -3.43 37.83 -50.97
N LEU A 18 -4.12 36.77 -51.41
CA LEU A 18 -4.06 35.46 -50.72
C LEU A 18 -3.25 34.37 -51.43
N LEU A 19 -2.39 34.72 -52.38
CA LEU A 19 -1.50 33.76 -53.04
C LEU A 19 -0.05 34.20 -52.98
N HIS A 20 0.54 34.23 -51.79
CA HIS A 20 1.99 34.11 -51.59
C HIS A 20 2.28 33.79 -50.11
N ASN A 21 2.27 32.50 -49.76
CA ASN A 21 3.17 31.92 -48.77
C ASN A 21 3.01 30.40 -48.75
N LEU A 22 3.72 29.72 -49.66
CA LEU A 22 4.12 28.33 -49.46
C LEU A 22 5.49 28.37 -48.79
N GLN A 23 5.50 28.35 -47.45
CA GLN A 23 6.68 27.97 -46.67
C GLN A 23 6.53 26.51 -46.23
N PRO A 24 7.50 25.64 -46.50
CA PRO A 24 7.55 24.29 -45.96
C PRO A 24 8.11 24.32 -44.52
N GLU A 25 7.70 23.32 -43.74
CA GLU A 25 8.26 22.93 -42.43
C GLU A 25 7.90 23.80 -41.22
N GLN A 26 6.66 23.65 -40.73
CA GLN A 26 6.41 23.76 -39.30
C GLN A 26 6.55 22.39 -38.65
N HIS A 27 7.68 22.25 -37.96
CA HIS A 27 7.97 21.22 -36.99
C HIS A 27 6.80 21.15 -35.98
N VAL A 28 6.01 20.08 -36.08
CA VAL A 28 5.02 19.72 -35.06
C VAL A 28 5.83 19.31 -33.83
N PRO A 29 5.73 19.99 -32.66
CA PRO A 29 6.25 19.39 -31.45
C PRO A 29 5.42 18.13 -31.22
N ALA A 30 6.10 16.98 -31.28
CA ALA A 30 5.53 15.70 -30.92
C ALA A 30 4.77 15.88 -29.60
N VAL A 31 3.46 15.61 -29.64
CA VAL A 31 2.69 15.35 -28.44
C VAL A 31 3.46 14.25 -27.72
N GLU A 32 4.09 14.61 -26.61
CA GLU A 32 4.62 13.66 -25.65
C GLU A 32 3.41 12.83 -25.23
N THR A 33 3.27 11.69 -25.90
CA THR A 33 2.39 10.63 -25.50
C THR A 33 3.04 10.12 -24.23
N SER A 34 2.67 10.72 -23.09
CA SER A 34 3.04 10.23 -21.79
C SER A 34 2.44 8.83 -21.70
N THR A 35 3.26 7.84 -22.05
CA THR A 35 3.02 6.45 -21.73
C THR A 35 2.63 6.39 -20.25
N PRO A 36 1.59 5.64 -19.88
CA PRO A 36 1.24 5.48 -18.48
C PRO A 36 2.49 4.96 -17.77
N LYS A 37 2.95 5.67 -16.74
CA LYS A 37 3.98 5.12 -15.85
C LYS A 37 3.33 3.98 -15.09
N GLU A 38 3.56 2.78 -15.62
CA GLU A 38 3.20 1.45 -15.12
C GLU A 38 3.57 1.26 -13.64
N SER A 39 4.65 1.91 -13.21
CA SER A 39 5.07 2.00 -11.82
C SER A 39 5.38 3.44 -11.40
N GLN A 40 5.04 3.75 -10.15
CA GLN A 40 5.40 5.00 -9.48
C GLN A 40 6.41 4.73 -8.38
N GLN A 41 7.51 5.48 -8.40
CA GLN A 41 8.54 5.40 -7.38
C GLN A 41 8.71 6.73 -6.66
N HIS A 42 8.83 6.68 -5.34
CA HIS A 42 9.05 7.84 -4.49
C HIS A 42 10.10 7.55 -3.41
N THR A 43 11.03 8.48 -3.20
CA THR A 43 12.00 8.41 -2.11
C THR A 43 11.49 9.22 -0.93
N LEU A 44 11.28 8.57 0.20
CA LEU A 44 10.84 9.20 1.44
C LEU A 44 11.99 9.99 2.08
N SER A 45 11.66 10.98 2.92
CA SER A 45 12.65 11.79 3.65
C SER A 45 13.55 10.97 4.59
N SER A 46 13.10 9.78 4.98
CA SER A 46 13.84 8.78 5.74
C SER A 46 14.87 7.99 4.90
N GLY A 47 14.97 8.25 3.59
CA GLY A 47 15.82 7.52 2.65
C GLY A 47 15.22 6.19 2.15
N HIS A 48 14.05 5.81 2.63
CA HIS A 48 13.34 4.62 2.16
C HIS A 48 12.79 4.86 0.76
N LYS A 49 12.70 3.81 -0.04
CA LYS A 49 12.09 3.87 -1.38
C LYS A 49 10.74 3.20 -1.33
N LEU A 50 9.70 3.92 -1.75
CA LEU A 50 8.36 3.41 -1.99
C LEU A 50 8.20 3.18 -3.49
N THR A 51 7.81 1.98 -3.88
CA THR A 51 7.43 1.63 -5.25
C THR A 51 5.99 1.15 -5.24
N ILE A 52 5.19 1.65 -6.17
CA ILE A 52 3.83 1.17 -6.42
C ILE A 52 3.80 0.71 -7.87
N ASP A 53 3.58 -0.58 -8.08
CA ASP A 53 3.36 -1.18 -9.38
C ASP A 53 1.86 -1.39 -9.58
N PHE A 54 1.27 -0.69 -10.55
CA PHE A 54 -0.17 -0.81 -10.83
C PHE A 54 -0.48 -2.02 -11.73
N GLU A 55 0.52 -2.48 -12.48
CA GLU A 55 0.58 -3.72 -13.27
C GLU A 55 0.28 -4.95 -12.44
N GLU A 56 1.25 -5.18 -11.56
CA GLU A 56 1.34 -6.35 -10.70
C GLU A 56 0.52 -6.16 -9.42
N SER A 57 -0.05 -4.97 -9.21
CA SER A 57 -0.79 -4.58 -8.00
C SER A 57 0.04 -4.77 -6.73
N ILE A 58 1.28 -4.27 -6.76
CA ILE A 58 2.28 -4.41 -5.69
C ILE A 58 2.61 -3.04 -5.07
N ILE A 59 2.79 -3.02 -3.76
CA ILE A 59 3.35 -1.90 -3.02
C ILE A 59 4.58 -2.38 -2.25
N ASP A 60 5.72 -1.78 -2.57
CA ASP A 60 7.02 -2.13 -2.00
C ASP A 60 7.65 -0.96 -1.24
N VAL A 61 8.15 -1.25 -0.05
CA VAL A 61 9.00 -0.34 0.72
C VAL A 61 10.37 -0.99 0.91
N GLN A 62 11.42 -0.32 0.43
CA GLN A 62 12.81 -0.72 0.62
C GLN A 62 13.50 0.20 1.62
N THR A 63 14.40 -0.37 2.42
CA THR A 63 15.29 0.37 3.31
C THR A 63 16.27 1.24 2.50
N PRO A 64 16.92 2.24 3.12
CA PRO A 64 17.97 3.01 2.46
C PRO A 64 19.13 2.15 1.92
N GLN A 65 19.32 0.95 2.50
CA GLN A 65 20.34 -0.03 2.08
C GLN A 65 19.86 -0.93 0.93
N GLY A 66 18.60 -0.81 0.50
CA GLY A 66 18.02 -1.58 -0.60
C GLY A 66 17.43 -2.94 -0.20
N SER A 67 17.33 -3.24 1.09
CA SER A 67 16.64 -4.46 1.57
C SER A 67 15.13 -4.25 1.59
N PRO A 68 14.30 -5.28 1.33
CA PRO A 68 12.86 -5.17 1.49
C PRO A 68 12.51 -4.90 2.96
N ALA A 69 11.58 -3.98 3.19
CA ALA A 69 11.05 -3.65 4.51
C ALA A 69 9.60 -4.13 4.64
N VAL A 70 8.78 -3.77 3.66
CA VAL A 70 7.37 -4.16 3.56
C VAL A 70 7.05 -4.44 2.09
N HIS A 71 6.40 -5.56 1.82
CA HIS A 71 5.88 -5.94 0.51
C HIS A 71 4.40 -6.24 0.66
N ILE A 72 3.57 -5.62 -0.17
CA ILE A 72 2.12 -5.86 -0.21
C ILE A 72 1.76 -6.24 -1.62
N SER A 73 1.21 -7.44 -1.82
CA SER A 73 0.68 -7.89 -3.10
C SER A 73 -0.83 -8.06 -3.01
N LEU A 74 -1.55 -7.50 -3.97
CA LEU A 74 -3.01 -7.66 -4.04
C LEU A 74 -3.33 -8.85 -4.94
N THR A 75 -3.65 -9.99 -4.33
CA THR A 75 -3.99 -11.22 -5.05
C THR A 75 -5.50 -11.39 -5.21
N GLU A 76 -5.95 -12.33 -6.03
CA GLU A 76 -7.37 -12.66 -6.19
C GLU A 76 -8.01 -13.16 -4.88
N GLU A 77 -7.23 -13.79 -4.00
CA GLU A 77 -7.68 -14.28 -2.69
C GLU A 77 -7.64 -13.19 -1.61
N GLY A 78 -7.00 -12.06 -1.91
CA GLY A 78 -6.87 -10.91 -1.01
C GLY A 78 -5.45 -10.36 -0.92
N PRO A 79 -5.25 -9.30 -0.12
CA PRO A 79 -3.94 -8.71 0.09
C PRO A 79 -3.04 -9.61 0.93
N VAL A 80 -1.81 -9.86 0.46
CA VAL A 80 -0.74 -10.50 1.23
C VAL A 80 0.22 -9.42 1.67
N VAL A 81 0.56 -9.40 2.97
CA VAL A 81 1.49 -8.43 3.56
C VAL A 81 2.67 -9.18 4.14
N GLU A 82 3.84 -8.93 3.58
CA GLU A 82 5.11 -9.44 4.07
C GLU A 82 5.92 -8.30 4.69
N VAL A 83 6.45 -8.54 5.88
CA VAL A 83 7.29 -7.56 6.59
C VAL A 83 8.64 -8.21 6.86
N ALA A 84 9.66 -7.70 6.18
CA ALA A 84 11.04 -8.09 6.39
C ALA A 84 11.72 -6.99 7.20
N GLY A 85 11.97 -7.22 8.49
CA GLY A 85 12.55 -6.17 9.33
C GLY A 85 13.03 -6.68 10.67
N ALA A 86 13.78 -5.82 11.36
CA ALA A 86 14.33 -6.14 12.68
C ALA A 86 13.25 -6.25 13.78
N ARG A 87 12.09 -5.58 13.61
CA ARG A 87 11.00 -5.58 14.59
C ARG A 87 9.66 -5.18 13.99
N LEU A 88 8.62 -6.01 14.19
CA LEU A 88 7.21 -5.65 14.01
C LEU A 88 6.59 -5.30 15.37
N SER A 89 5.81 -4.21 15.45
CA SER A 89 5.10 -3.82 16.67
C SER A 89 3.69 -3.34 16.32
N LEU A 90 2.68 -4.07 16.81
CA LEU A 90 1.28 -3.68 16.74
C LEU A 90 0.87 -3.06 18.08
N LYS A 91 0.27 -1.87 18.05
CA LYS A 91 -0.24 -1.17 19.24
C LYS A 91 -1.60 -0.60 18.92
N SER A 92 -2.58 -0.92 19.75
CA SER A 92 -3.93 -0.37 19.66
C SER A 92 -4.33 0.20 21.02
N PRO A 93 -4.99 1.37 21.07
CA PRO A 93 -5.49 1.94 22.32
C PRO A 93 -6.71 1.18 22.89
N LYS A 94 -7.33 0.33 22.07
CA LYS A 94 -8.48 -0.49 22.46
C LYS A 94 -8.16 -1.96 22.22
N ASP A 95 -8.41 -2.43 21.01
CA ASP A 95 -8.42 -3.85 20.68
C ASP A 95 -7.59 -4.13 19.43
N ILE A 96 -7.08 -5.37 19.34
CA ILE A 96 -6.53 -5.97 18.12
C ILE A 96 -7.27 -7.30 17.95
N ASP A 97 -8.11 -7.38 16.93
CA ASP A 97 -8.87 -8.58 16.62
C ASP A 97 -8.23 -9.30 15.41
N VAL A 98 -8.04 -10.61 15.55
CA VAL A 98 -7.56 -11.49 14.47
C VAL A 98 -8.59 -12.58 14.27
N SER A 99 -9.17 -12.65 13.08
CA SER A 99 -10.16 -13.66 12.69
C SER A 99 -9.71 -14.34 11.41
N CYS A 100 -9.45 -15.64 11.49
CA CYS A 100 -8.97 -16.44 10.38
C CYS A 100 -9.36 -17.91 10.58
N GLU A 101 -9.30 -18.69 9.51
CA GLU A 101 -9.51 -20.14 9.57
C GLU A 101 -8.35 -20.84 10.28
N ASN A 102 -7.11 -20.40 10.03
CA ASN A 102 -5.91 -20.92 10.66
C ASN A 102 -5.03 -19.76 11.15
N PHE A 103 -4.58 -19.84 12.40
CA PHE A 103 -3.62 -18.92 13.00
C PHE A 103 -2.40 -19.71 13.50
N SER A 104 -1.23 -19.44 12.92
CA SER A 104 0.03 -20.09 13.30
C SER A 104 1.07 -19.04 13.69
N VAL A 105 1.77 -19.29 14.79
CA VAL A 105 2.86 -18.44 15.29
C VAL A 105 4.08 -19.31 15.51
N GLN A 106 5.17 -18.99 14.84
CA GLN A 106 6.46 -19.66 14.99
C GLN A 106 7.53 -18.64 15.39
N THR A 107 8.34 -19.00 16.39
CA THR A 107 9.43 -18.18 16.89
C THR A 107 10.72 -19.00 16.96
N GLU A 108 11.87 -18.40 16.67
CA GLU A 108 13.17 -19.09 16.79
C GLU A 108 13.64 -19.26 18.24
N LYS A 109 13.13 -18.41 19.15
CA LYS A 109 13.50 -18.40 20.57
C LYS A 109 12.25 -18.46 21.43
N ASP A 110 11.87 -17.33 22.01
CA ASP A 110 10.82 -17.24 23.01
C ASP A 110 9.54 -16.62 22.45
N LEU A 111 8.39 -17.15 22.86
CA LEU A 111 7.08 -16.52 22.73
C LEU A 111 6.61 -16.09 24.13
N TYR A 112 6.36 -14.80 24.31
CA TYR A 112 5.83 -14.24 25.57
C TYR A 112 4.41 -13.73 25.38
N MET A 113 3.45 -14.32 26.09
CA MET A 113 2.07 -13.82 26.20
C MET A 113 1.83 -13.33 27.63
N ASN A 114 1.41 -12.07 27.78
CA ASN A 114 1.14 -11.47 29.08
C ASN A 114 -0.15 -10.64 28.99
N ALA A 115 -1.04 -10.83 29.95
CA ALA A 115 -2.24 -10.03 30.13
C ALA A 115 -2.38 -9.64 31.60
N ASN A 116 -2.69 -8.37 31.87
CA ASN A 116 -2.90 -7.88 33.22
C ASN A 116 -4.18 -8.47 33.87
N GLY A 117 -5.20 -8.77 33.05
CA GLY A 117 -6.46 -9.34 33.51
C GLY A 117 -6.45 -10.87 33.53
N GLY A 118 -6.32 -11.48 32.35
CA GLY A 118 -6.23 -12.92 32.18
C GLY A 118 -6.02 -13.30 30.73
N ILE A 119 -5.63 -14.55 30.51
CA ILE A 119 -5.56 -15.19 29.19
C ILE A 119 -6.58 -16.33 29.21
N ILE A 120 -7.45 -16.36 28.19
CA ILE A 120 -8.45 -17.40 28.00
C ILE A 120 -8.07 -18.13 26.70
N ILE A 121 -7.91 -19.45 26.79
CA ILE A 121 -7.66 -20.34 25.65
C ILE A 121 -8.79 -21.36 25.65
N GLU A 122 -9.61 -21.34 24.61
CA GLU A 122 -10.75 -22.22 24.44
C GLU A 122 -10.56 -23.06 23.18
N SER A 123 -10.81 -24.37 23.29
CA SER A 123 -10.85 -25.29 22.16
C SER A 123 -12.10 -26.14 22.29
N THR A 124 -12.79 -26.36 21.17
CA THR A 124 -13.97 -27.23 21.14
C THR A 124 -13.60 -28.71 20.99
N GLN A 125 -12.34 -29.01 20.69
CA GLN A 125 -11.85 -30.36 20.47
C GLN A 125 -10.71 -30.65 21.44
N GLU A 126 -9.47 -30.40 21.04
CA GLU A 126 -8.26 -30.72 21.80
C GLU A 126 -7.42 -29.47 22.04
N LEU A 127 -6.73 -29.46 23.17
CA LEU A 127 -5.63 -28.54 23.48
C LEU A 127 -4.42 -29.38 23.86
N GLU A 128 -3.38 -29.34 23.03
CA GLU A 128 -2.15 -30.08 23.24
C GLU A 128 -1.03 -29.11 23.67
N LEU A 129 -0.30 -29.47 24.73
CA LEU A 129 0.86 -28.71 25.21
C LEU A 129 2.07 -29.65 25.26
N ASN A 130 2.98 -29.46 24.31
CA ASN A 130 4.22 -30.24 24.22
C ASN A 130 5.40 -29.44 24.75
N CYS A 131 6.15 -30.03 25.67
CA CYS A 131 7.39 -29.45 26.19
C CYS A 131 8.41 -30.56 26.40
N GLU A 132 9.66 -30.33 25.95
CA GLU A 132 10.74 -31.33 26.08
C GLU A 132 11.28 -31.44 27.50
N VAL A 133 11.26 -30.33 28.25
CA VAL A 133 11.91 -30.24 29.56
C VAL A 133 10.87 -30.23 30.67
N ASP A 134 10.21 -29.10 30.91
CA ASP A 134 9.30 -28.93 32.04
C ASP A 134 8.16 -27.96 31.74
N VAL A 135 6.97 -28.27 32.28
CA VAL A 135 5.83 -27.36 32.33
C VAL A 135 5.62 -26.89 33.76
N HIS A 136 5.74 -25.58 33.99
CA HIS A 136 5.51 -24.97 35.30
C HIS A 136 4.18 -24.22 35.34
N ILE A 137 3.24 -24.71 36.16
CA ILE A 137 1.95 -24.05 36.40
C ILE A 137 1.92 -23.58 37.86
N ARG A 138 1.69 -22.28 38.06
CA ARG A 138 1.50 -21.70 39.39
C ARG A 138 0.11 -21.10 39.46
N ALA A 139 -0.75 -21.71 40.27
CA ALA A 139 -2.09 -21.23 40.51
C ALA A 139 -2.49 -21.47 41.96
N LYS A 140 -3.47 -20.69 42.44
CA LYS A 140 -4.10 -20.96 43.74
C LYS A 140 -4.88 -22.28 43.71
N VAL A 141 -5.51 -22.59 42.57
CA VAL A 141 -6.26 -23.81 42.33
C VAL A 141 -6.03 -24.25 40.89
N ILE A 142 -5.77 -25.54 40.69
CA ILE A 142 -5.74 -26.18 39.37
C ILE A 142 -6.82 -27.25 39.40
N TRP A 143 -7.78 -27.15 38.49
CA TRP A 143 -8.81 -28.14 38.30
C TRP A 143 -8.39 -29.05 37.16
N LEU A 144 -8.20 -30.33 37.44
CA LEU A 144 -7.97 -31.37 36.45
C LEU A 144 -9.18 -32.29 36.51
N ASN A 145 -9.84 -32.47 35.37
CA ASN A 145 -10.97 -33.40 35.26
C ASN A 145 -10.48 -34.73 34.70
#